data_AF-A0A1F5BTH2-F1
#
_entry.id   AF-A0A1F5BTH2-F1
#
_cell.length_a   1.000
_cell.length_b   1.000
_cell.length_c   1.000
_cell.angle_alpha   90.00
_cell.angle_beta   90.00
_cell.angle_gamma   90.00
#
_symmetry.space_group_name_H-M   'P 1'
#
loop_
_entity.id
_entity.type
_entity.pdbx_description
1 polymer ?
#
loop_
_entity_poly.entity_id
_entity_poly.type
_entity_poly.pdbx_seq_one_letter_code
_entity_poly.pdbx_strand_id
1 'polypeptide(L)'
;MLLAGVFAVSAAPSSAQMGMMGYGEKTDGHTAKEEAEGKEIWEKLQAKQITCAQLSEGDFEALGEYYMGRMMGSSHEAMNEMIERRLGKEGEEEMHAAMGKQMSGCDMTAAYPAGSGDFMSMMHSGSFGGFGHFGGWGMMGYGPSYSFGHAGWFGGLLMLVVWVLLIVGFVASVKWLLAQTRSGDKKDDTHRQP
;
A
#
# COMPACT_ATOMS: atom_id res chain seq x y z
N MET A 1 75.54 -9.62 1.13
CA MET A 1 74.29 -10.31 1.53
C MET A 1 73.57 -9.44 2.55
N LEU A 2 72.24 -9.46 2.49
CA LEU A 2 71.23 -8.77 3.32
C LEU A 2 70.85 -7.33 2.91
N LEU A 3 69.94 -7.32 1.94
CA LEU A 3 68.91 -6.32 1.70
C LEU A 3 68.02 -6.19 2.95
N ALA A 4 67.83 -4.97 3.47
CA ALA A 4 66.72 -4.64 4.35
C ALA A 4 65.90 -3.54 3.65
N GLY A 5 64.76 -3.95 3.09
CA GLY A 5 63.87 -3.09 2.32
C GLY A 5 63.15 -2.08 3.22
N VAL A 6 63.21 -0.81 2.81
CA VAL A 6 62.38 0.26 3.32
C VAL A 6 60.98 0.09 2.72
N PHE A 7 60.00 -0.33 3.52
CA PHE A 7 58.58 -0.21 3.15
C PHE A 7 58.16 1.25 3.36
N ALA A 8 58.30 2.07 2.32
CA ALA A 8 57.62 3.35 2.25
C ALA A 8 56.14 3.09 1.95
N VAL A 9 55.28 3.17 2.97
CA VAL A 9 53.84 3.29 2.79
C VAL A 9 53.59 4.69 2.24
N SER A 10 53.55 4.79 0.91
CA SER A 10 53.00 5.93 0.21
C SER A 10 51.48 5.95 0.44
N ALA A 11 51.04 6.72 1.43
CA ALA A 11 49.65 7.13 1.54
C ALA A 11 49.33 8.06 0.36
N ALA A 12 48.92 7.47 -0.76
CA ALA A 12 48.32 8.23 -1.84
C ALA A 12 46.97 8.79 -1.36
N PRO A 13 46.68 10.09 -1.52
CA PRO A 13 45.34 10.59 -1.29
C PRO A 13 44.42 9.92 -2.32
N SER A 14 43.47 9.14 -1.84
CA SER A 14 42.42 8.53 -2.65
C SER A 14 41.43 9.61 -3.09
N SER A 15 41.85 10.43 -4.06
CA SER A 15 41.00 11.38 -4.77
C SER A 15 41.04 11.02 -6.25
N ALA A 16 40.19 10.08 -6.65
CA ALA A 16 39.69 9.99 -8.02
C ALA A 16 38.62 8.88 -8.16
N GLN A 17 37.41 9.32 -8.49
CA GLN A 17 36.52 8.68 -9.46
C GLN A 17 35.70 7.46 -9.00
N MET A 18 34.50 7.75 -8.49
CA MET A 18 33.31 7.45 -9.28
C MET A 18 32.30 8.58 -9.09
N GLY A 19 32.00 9.24 -10.21
CA GLY A 19 31.19 10.45 -10.25
C GLY A 19 29.77 10.17 -9.81
N MET A 20 29.45 10.58 -8.59
CA MET A 20 28.12 11.07 -8.27
C MET A 20 28.02 12.42 -8.97
N MET A 21 27.59 12.40 -10.24
CA MET A 21 27.15 13.60 -10.94
C MET A 21 26.17 14.29 -10.02
N GLY A 22 26.57 15.45 -9.51
CA GLY A 22 25.70 16.36 -8.81
C GLY A 22 24.54 16.70 -9.73
N TYR A 23 23.43 16.00 -9.55
CA TYR A 23 22.14 16.58 -9.80
C TYR A 23 21.99 17.64 -8.73
N GLY A 24 22.21 18.89 -9.11
CA GLY A 24 21.73 20.00 -8.33
C GLY A 24 20.23 19.80 -8.22
N GLU A 25 19.82 19.29 -7.06
CA GLU A 25 18.46 19.32 -6.53
C GLU A 25 17.87 20.69 -6.87
N LYS A 26 17.01 20.70 -7.89
CA LYS A 26 15.87 21.60 -7.82
C LYS A 26 14.87 20.84 -6.99
N THR A 27 15.00 20.97 -5.66
CA THR A 27 13.89 20.69 -4.75
C THR A 27 13.01 21.92 -4.78
N ASP A 28 12.22 22.09 -5.83
CA ASP A 28 11.25 23.17 -5.93
C ASP A 28 10.16 23.03 -4.84
N GLY A 29 10.13 21.87 -4.15
CA GLY A 29 9.01 21.47 -3.32
C GLY A 29 7.75 21.17 -4.12
N HIS A 30 7.87 21.09 -5.45
CA HIS A 30 6.77 20.85 -6.38
C HIS A 30 6.09 19.51 -6.08
N THR A 31 6.88 18.43 -6.07
CA THR A 31 6.41 17.08 -5.72
C THR A 31 5.76 17.03 -4.34
N ALA A 32 6.31 17.72 -3.34
CA ALA A 32 5.72 17.75 -1.99
C ALA A 32 4.36 18.48 -1.95
N LYS A 33 4.19 19.50 -2.79
CA LYS A 33 2.92 20.23 -2.93
C LYS A 33 1.89 19.37 -3.67
N GLU A 34 2.30 18.69 -4.74
CA GLU A 34 1.44 17.78 -5.52
C GLU A 34 0.98 16.59 -4.70
N GLU A 35 1.87 15.98 -3.91
CA GLU A 35 1.51 14.93 -2.96
C GLU A 35 0.47 15.41 -1.94
N ALA A 36 0.57 16.66 -1.49
CA ALA A 36 -0.38 17.23 -0.53
C ALA A 36 -1.76 17.48 -1.17
N GLU A 37 -1.80 17.94 -2.41
CA GLU A 37 -3.04 18.11 -3.18
C GLU A 37 -3.73 16.75 -3.41
N GLY A 38 -2.96 15.74 -3.81
CA GLY A 38 -3.43 14.36 -3.94
C GLY A 38 -3.97 13.77 -2.64
N LYS A 39 -3.32 14.07 -1.52
CA LYS A 39 -3.77 13.63 -0.19
C LYS A 39 -5.15 14.18 0.16
N GLU A 40 -5.42 15.45 -0.12
CA GLU A 40 -6.73 16.06 0.15
C GLU A 40 -7.84 15.37 -0.66
N ILE A 41 -7.58 15.09 -1.94
CA ILE A 41 -8.51 14.35 -2.81
C ILE A 41 -8.72 12.94 -2.27
N TRP A 42 -7.65 12.25 -1.87
CA TRP A 42 -7.72 10.91 -1.29
C TRP A 42 -8.57 10.87 -0.03
N GLU A 43 -8.39 11.83 0.90
CA GLU A 43 -9.17 11.92 2.13
C GLU A 43 -10.67 12.13 1.83
N LYS A 44 -11.00 13.01 0.89
CA LYS A 44 -12.40 13.22 0.44
C LYS A 44 -13.00 11.96 -0.20
N LEU A 45 -12.21 11.23 -0.99
CA LEU A 45 -12.63 9.98 -1.62
C LEU A 45 -12.87 8.88 -0.58
N GLN A 46 -11.97 8.72 0.40
CA GLN A 46 -12.14 7.78 1.51
C GLN A 46 -13.34 8.13 2.40
N ALA A 47 -13.56 9.43 2.64
CA ALA A 47 -14.73 9.94 3.37
C ALA A 47 -16.03 9.88 2.55
N LYS A 48 -15.99 9.41 1.29
CA LYS A 48 -17.12 9.34 0.35
C LYS A 48 -17.79 10.69 0.08
N GLN A 49 -17.03 11.79 0.24
CA GLN A 49 -17.51 13.14 -0.07
C GLN A 49 -17.48 13.42 -1.58
N ILE A 50 -16.55 12.77 -2.27
CA ILE A 50 -16.44 12.75 -3.73
C ILE A 50 -16.42 11.30 -4.22
N THR A 51 -16.77 11.11 -5.49
CA THR A 51 -16.80 9.81 -6.15
C THR A 51 -15.90 9.81 -7.39
N CYS A 52 -15.57 8.64 -7.91
CA CYS A 52 -14.75 8.50 -9.12
C CYS A 52 -15.26 9.28 -10.33
N ALA A 53 -16.59 9.46 -10.44
CA ALA A 53 -17.20 10.21 -11.54
C ALA A 53 -17.01 11.74 -11.44
N GLN A 54 -16.56 12.23 -10.28
CA GLN A 54 -16.32 13.65 -10.02
C GLN A 54 -14.84 14.02 -10.12
N LEU A 55 -13.96 13.04 -10.32
CA LEU A 55 -12.52 13.24 -10.46
C LEU A 55 -12.19 13.49 -11.93
N SER A 56 -11.44 14.57 -12.16
CA SER A 56 -10.86 14.90 -13.46
C SER A 56 -9.53 14.17 -13.67
N GLU A 57 -8.96 14.26 -14.88
CA GLU A 57 -7.65 13.68 -15.18
C GLU A 57 -6.55 14.23 -14.25
N GLY A 58 -6.53 15.55 -14.01
CA GLY A 58 -5.57 16.17 -13.09
C GLY A 58 -5.81 15.79 -11.62
N ASP A 59 -7.05 15.46 -11.22
CA ASP A 59 -7.28 14.91 -9.88
C ASP A 59 -6.71 13.50 -9.74
N PHE A 60 -6.74 12.71 -10.82
CA PHE A 60 -6.11 11.38 -10.85
C PHE A 60 -4.59 11.48 -10.88
N GLU A 61 -4.02 12.45 -11.59
CA GLU A 61 -2.60 12.77 -11.57
C GLU A 61 -2.13 13.09 -10.15
N ALA A 62 -2.78 14.05 -9.48
CA ALA A 62 -2.49 14.40 -8.10
C ALA A 62 -2.66 13.20 -7.14
N LEU A 63 -3.68 12.35 -7.33
CA LEU A 63 -3.81 11.10 -6.59
C LEU A 63 -2.64 10.14 -6.85
N GLY A 64 -2.18 10.05 -8.09
CA GLY A 64 -0.98 9.31 -8.50
C GLY A 64 0.26 9.78 -7.75
N GLU A 65 0.54 11.09 -7.77
CA GLU A 65 1.62 11.74 -7.03
C GLU A 65 1.59 11.37 -5.55
N TYR A 66 0.42 11.46 -4.90
CA TYR A 66 0.27 11.07 -3.50
C TYR A 66 0.55 9.59 -3.23
N TYR A 67 0.02 8.68 -4.07
CA TYR A 67 0.28 7.24 -3.90
C TYR A 67 1.74 6.89 -4.15
N MET A 68 2.35 7.56 -5.11
CA MET A 68 3.74 7.37 -5.47
C MET A 68 4.66 7.90 -4.36
N GLY A 69 4.41 9.08 -3.83
CA GLY A 69 5.09 9.63 -2.66
C GLY A 69 5.00 8.72 -1.43
N ARG A 70 3.83 8.13 -1.17
CA ARG A 70 3.67 7.13 -0.09
C ARG A 70 4.49 5.86 -0.30
N MET A 71 4.75 5.49 -1.54
CA MET A 71 5.46 4.27 -1.88
C MET A 71 6.98 4.48 -1.97
N MET A 72 7.37 5.60 -2.55
CA MET A 72 8.74 5.95 -2.93
C MET A 72 9.44 6.80 -1.86
N GLY A 73 8.68 7.51 -1.03
CA GLY A 73 9.19 8.50 -0.10
C GLY A 73 10.07 9.52 -0.81
N SER A 74 11.27 9.76 -0.27
CA SER A 74 12.22 10.72 -0.83
C SER A 74 12.75 10.39 -2.23
N SER A 75 12.49 9.18 -2.76
CA SER A 75 12.90 8.81 -4.11
C SER A 75 11.90 9.23 -5.19
N HIS A 76 10.75 9.79 -4.81
CA HIS A 76 9.69 10.16 -5.75
C HIS A 76 10.16 11.20 -6.77
N GLU A 77 10.74 12.32 -6.32
CA GLU A 77 11.24 13.38 -7.18
C GLU A 77 12.30 12.90 -8.20
N ALA A 78 13.23 12.06 -7.75
CA ALA A 78 14.23 11.44 -8.62
C ALA A 78 13.61 10.51 -9.67
N MET A 79 12.44 9.94 -9.37
CA MET A 79 11.69 9.11 -10.30
C MET A 79 10.90 9.96 -11.30
N ASN A 80 10.27 11.06 -10.89
CA ASN A 80 9.63 11.99 -11.82
C ASN A 80 10.65 12.48 -12.83
N GLU A 81 11.83 12.89 -12.38
CA GLU A 81 12.91 13.32 -13.28
C GLU A 81 13.35 12.19 -14.24
N MET A 82 13.39 10.95 -13.77
CA MET A 82 13.70 9.80 -14.63
C MET A 82 12.61 9.55 -15.68
N ILE A 83 11.33 9.62 -15.29
CA ILE A 83 10.19 9.40 -16.18
C ILE A 83 10.13 10.53 -17.20
N GLU A 84 10.24 11.79 -16.78
CA GLU A 84 10.29 12.95 -17.67
C GLU A 84 11.39 12.84 -18.72
N ARG A 85 12.57 12.34 -18.35
CA ARG A 85 13.67 12.14 -19.32
C ARG A 85 13.38 11.07 -20.36
N ARG A 86 12.59 10.05 -20.01
CA ARG A 86 12.35 8.90 -20.88
C ARG A 86 11.08 9.05 -21.70
N LEU A 87 10.02 9.57 -21.09
CA LEU A 87 8.67 9.66 -21.65
C LEU A 87 8.22 11.12 -21.87
N GLY A 88 8.97 12.11 -21.39
CA GLY A 88 8.55 13.51 -21.40
C GLY A 88 7.63 13.83 -20.21
N LYS A 89 7.32 15.13 -20.04
CA LYS A 89 6.39 15.62 -19.00
C LYS A 89 5.01 14.99 -19.13
N GLU A 90 4.44 15.03 -20.34
CA GLU A 90 3.14 14.44 -20.63
C GLU A 90 3.09 12.93 -20.27
N GLY A 91 4.18 12.20 -20.51
CA GLY A 91 4.25 10.77 -20.17
C GLY A 91 4.40 10.50 -18.67
N GLU A 92 4.88 11.46 -17.89
CA GLU A 92 4.93 11.40 -16.43
C GLU A 92 3.55 11.69 -15.84
N GLU A 93 2.90 12.76 -16.28
CA GLU A 93 1.52 13.12 -15.91
C GLU A 93 0.52 11.98 -16.23
N GLU A 94 0.59 11.40 -17.44
CA GLU A 94 -0.24 10.25 -17.84
C GLU A 94 0.03 9.01 -16.98
N MET A 95 1.29 8.80 -16.59
CA MET A 95 1.67 7.67 -15.74
C MET A 95 1.11 7.86 -14.32
N HIS A 96 1.17 9.07 -13.76
CA HIS A 96 0.57 9.37 -12.47
C HIS A 96 -0.94 9.30 -12.52
N ALA A 97 -1.59 9.81 -13.57
CA ALA A 97 -3.04 9.68 -13.73
C ALA A 97 -3.49 8.23 -13.85
N ALA A 98 -2.81 7.40 -14.66
CA ALA A 98 -3.10 5.97 -14.77
C ALA A 98 -2.90 5.24 -13.43
N MET A 99 -1.83 5.57 -12.70
CA MET A 99 -1.58 5.05 -11.37
C MET A 99 -2.65 5.48 -10.37
N GLY A 100 -3.03 6.75 -10.35
CA GLY A 100 -4.06 7.29 -9.48
C GLY A 100 -5.42 6.63 -9.72
N LYS A 101 -5.79 6.40 -10.99
CA LYS A 101 -7.00 5.66 -11.38
C LYS A 101 -7.03 4.23 -10.86
N GLN A 102 -5.92 3.50 -11.01
CA GLN A 102 -5.80 2.13 -10.52
C GLN A 102 -5.82 2.10 -8.99
N MET A 103 -4.95 2.88 -8.34
CA MET A 103 -4.77 2.85 -6.88
C MET A 103 -5.95 3.40 -6.09
N SER A 104 -6.71 4.35 -6.65
CA SER A 104 -7.99 4.81 -6.09
C SER A 104 -9.13 3.82 -6.28
N GLY A 105 -8.95 2.83 -7.15
CA GLY A 105 -9.98 1.85 -7.50
C GLY A 105 -11.06 2.38 -8.43
N CYS A 106 -10.84 3.54 -9.04
CA CYS A 106 -11.79 4.16 -9.96
C CYS A 106 -11.75 3.55 -11.36
N ASP A 107 -10.56 3.18 -11.84
CA ASP A 107 -10.38 2.45 -13.09
C ASP A 107 -9.13 1.57 -13.03
N MET A 108 -9.36 0.27 -12.81
CA MET A 108 -8.30 -0.75 -12.77
C MET A 108 -7.78 -1.15 -14.16
N THR A 109 -8.41 -0.65 -15.22
CA THR A 109 -8.04 -0.94 -16.61
C THR A 109 -7.29 0.22 -17.27
N ALA A 110 -7.08 1.33 -16.53
CA ALA A 110 -6.33 2.48 -17.01
C ALA A 110 -4.96 2.03 -17.53
N ALA A 111 -4.70 2.32 -18.81
CA ALA A 111 -3.46 1.93 -19.47
C ALA A 111 -2.37 2.95 -19.17
N TYR A 112 -1.15 2.48 -18.98
CA TYR A 112 0.03 3.33 -18.90
C TYR A 112 0.47 3.78 -20.31
N PRO A 113 1.16 4.92 -20.43
CA PRO A 113 1.66 5.42 -21.70
C PRO A 113 2.56 4.42 -22.43
N ALA A 114 2.55 4.46 -23.76
CA ALA A 114 3.39 3.58 -24.57
C ALA A 114 4.89 3.83 -24.26
N GLY A 115 5.63 2.75 -23.99
CA GLY A 115 7.05 2.84 -23.56
C GLY A 115 7.27 2.80 -22.05
N SER A 116 6.21 2.90 -21.24
CA SER A 116 6.26 2.66 -19.79
C SER A 116 6.46 1.19 -19.42
N GLY A 117 6.22 0.24 -20.35
CA GLY A 117 6.24 -1.21 -20.08
C GLY A 117 7.58 -1.73 -19.55
N ASP A 118 8.70 -1.23 -20.06
CA ASP A 118 10.04 -1.57 -19.55
C ASP A 118 10.26 -1.04 -18.13
N PHE A 119 9.75 0.17 -17.87
CA PHE A 119 9.88 0.83 -16.58
C PHE A 119 9.02 0.15 -15.52
N MET A 120 7.75 -0.12 -15.84
CA MET A 120 6.83 -0.95 -15.06
C MET A 120 7.41 -2.34 -14.79
N SER A 121 7.98 -2.99 -15.80
CA SER A 121 8.63 -4.30 -15.64
C SER A 121 9.82 -4.24 -14.71
N MET A 122 10.63 -3.17 -14.76
CA MET A 122 11.74 -2.95 -13.83
C MET A 122 11.24 -2.73 -12.40
N MET A 123 10.18 -1.94 -12.23
CA MET A 123 9.53 -1.68 -10.95
C MET A 123 8.88 -2.94 -10.35
N HIS A 124 8.34 -3.81 -11.22
CA HIS A 124 7.74 -5.09 -10.87
C HIS A 124 8.79 -6.17 -10.54
N SER A 125 9.98 -6.11 -11.15
CA SER A 125 10.99 -7.19 -11.15
C SER A 125 12.12 -7.00 -10.13
N GLY A 126 12.52 -5.78 -9.77
CA GLY A 126 13.70 -5.55 -8.92
C GLY A 126 13.46 -4.56 -7.79
N SER A 127 13.77 -4.95 -6.54
CA SER A 127 13.79 -4.17 -5.26
C SER A 127 12.57 -3.30 -4.90
N PHE A 128 11.69 -2.99 -5.84
CA PHE A 128 10.45 -2.23 -5.77
C PHE A 128 9.23 -3.15 -5.95
N GLY A 129 9.43 -4.46 -5.81
CA GLY A 129 8.46 -5.55 -6.05
C GLY A 129 7.20 -5.53 -5.17
N GLY A 130 6.93 -4.43 -4.46
CA GLY A 130 5.59 -4.10 -3.97
C GLY A 130 4.65 -3.67 -5.09
N PHE A 131 5.14 -3.13 -6.21
CA PHE A 131 4.33 -2.58 -7.30
C PHE A 131 3.39 -3.60 -7.95
N GLY A 132 3.84 -4.85 -8.07
CA GLY A 132 3.08 -5.92 -8.72
C GLY A 132 1.89 -6.49 -7.97
N HIS A 133 1.72 -6.10 -6.71
CA HIS A 133 0.63 -6.61 -5.88
C HIS A 133 -0.49 -5.59 -5.64
N PHE A 134 -0.38 -4.37 -6.15
CA PHE A 134 -1.39 -3.33 -5.95
C PHE A 134 -2.42 -3.20 -7.09
N GLY A 135 -2.18 -3.81 -8.26
CA GLY A 135 -3.20 -4.00 -9.30
C GLY A 135 -4.23 -5.10 -8.96
N GLY A 136 -4.09 -5.73 -7.80
CA GLY A 136 -5.13 -6.52 -7.15
C GLY A 136 -5.51 -5.82 -5.86
N TRP A 137 -6.78 -5.55 -5.66
CA TRP A 137 -7.36 -5.28 -4.35
C TRP A 137 -6.98 -6.41 -3.37
N GLY A 138 -5.83 -6.27 -2.72
CA GLY A 138 -5.24 -7.26 -1.81
C GLY A 138 -4.97 -6.68 -0.42
N MET A 139 -5.68 -5.63 -0.02
CA MET A 139 -5.68 -5.09 1.35
C MET A 139 -7.09 -4.96 1.94
N MET A 140 -8.04 -5.74 1.40
CA MET A 140 -9.17 -6.31 2.14
C MET A 140 -9.25 -7.79 1.80
N GLY A 141 -8.38 -8.58 2.44
CA GLY A 141 -8.40 -10.05 2.38
C GLY A 141 -9.60 -10.66 3.12
N TYR A 142 -10.81 -10.34 2.68
CA TYR A 142 -12.01 -11.14 2.88
C TYR A 142 -12.37 -11.79 1.53
N GLY A 143 -11.52 -12.70 1.09
CA GLY A 143 -11.74 -13.50 -0.11
C GLY A 143 -10.89 -14.77 -0.01
N PRO A 144 -11.48 -15.97 0.00
CA PRO A 144 -10.75 -17.19 0.27
C PRO A 144 -9.96 -17.59 -0.97
N SER A 145 -8.74 -17.08 -1.10
CA SER A 145 -7.76 -17.57 -2.07
C SER A 145 -7.22 -18.90 -1.57
N TYR A 146 -7.93 -19.97 -1.96
CA TYR A 146 -7.48 -21.34 -1.92
C TYR A 146 -6.27 -21.51 -2.86
N SER A 147 -5.05 -21.55 -2.32
CA SER A 147 -3.91 -22.30 -2.90
C SER A 147 -2.78 -22.44 -1.86
N PHE A 148 -2.71 -23.58 -1.17
CA PHE A 148 -1.97 -24.80 -1.55
C PHE A 148 -0.52 -24.83 -1.01
N GLY A 149 -0.42 -25.29 0.23
CA GLY A 149 0.74 -25.97 0.78
C GLY A 149 0.19 -26.93 1.84
N HIS A 150 0.81 -28.09 2.05
CA HIS A 150 0.30 -29.18 2.91
C HIS A 150 -0.01 -28.80 4.39
N ALA A 151 0.14 -27.53 4.78
CA ALA A 151 -0.34 -26.90 6.01
C ALA A 151 -1.80 -26.37 5.96
N GLY A 152 -2.44 -26.33 4.80
CA GLY A 152 -3.79 -25.74 4.62
C GLY A 152 -4.96 -26.60 5.13
N TRP A 153 -4.81 -27.94 5.18
CA TRP A 153 -5.86 -28.84 5.68
C TRP A 153 -6.05 -28.73 7.19
N PHE A 154 -4.95 -28.71 7.95
CA PHE A 154 -5.00 -28.56 9.41
C PHE A 154 -5.43 -27.15 9.82
N GLY A 155 -5.01 -26.11 9.10
CA GLY A 155 -5.46 -24.74 9.32
C GLY A 155 -6.96 -24.56 9.04
N GLY A 156 -7.47 -25.13 7.94
CA GLY A 156 -8.89 -25.09 7.61
C GLY A 156 -9.76 -25.82 8.64
N LEU A 157 -9.34 -27.00 9.09
CA LEU A 157 -10.08 -27.77 10.08
C LEU A 157 -10.13 -27.07 11.45
N LEU A 158 -9.00 -26.54 11.92
CA LEU A 158 -8.96 -25.77 13.17
C LEU A 158 -9.81 -24.49 13.08
N MET A 159 -9.78 -23.81 11.94
CA MET A 159 -10.62 -22.64 11.71
C MET A 159 -12.12 -23.03 11.79
N LEU A 160 -12.54 -24.11 11.11
CA LEU A 160 -13.93 -24.60 11.21
C LEU A 160 -14.34 -24.95 12.64
N VAL A 161 -13.48 -25.58 13.43
CA VAL A 161 -13.74 -25.87 14.85
C VAL A 161 -13.95 -24.58 15.66
N VAL A 162 -13.10 -23.56 15.45
CA VAL A 162 -13.24 -22.26 16.12
C VAL A 162 -14.57 -21.59 15.75
N TRP A 163 -14.97 -21.62 14.48
CA TRP A 163 -16.26 -21.08 14.03
C TRP A 163 -17.45 -21.79 14.68
N VAL A 164 -17.42 -23.13 14.77
CA VAL A 164 -18.46 -23.91 15.46
C VAL A 164 -18.55 -23.55 16.94
N LEU A 165 -17.41 -23.43 17.64
CA LEU A 165 -17.37 -23.03 19.04
C LEU A 165 -17.90 -21.62 19.27
N LEU A 166 -17.58 -20.67 18.38
CA LEU A 166 -18.12 -19.31 18.45
C LEU A 166 -19.64 -19.30 18.29
N ILE A 167 -20.19 -20.06 17.35
CA ILE A 167 -21.64 -20.14 17.13
C ILE A 167 -22.34 -20.77 18.34
N VAL A 168 -21.81 -21.90 18.86
CA VAL A 168 -22.39 -22.57 20.04
C VAL A 168 -22.31 -21.69 21.28
N GLY A 169 -21.16 -21.04 21.52
CA GLY A 169 -20.97 -20.11 22.63
C GLY A 169 -21.91 -18.91 22.56
N PHE A 170 -22.11 -18.35 21.36
CA PHE A 170 -23.05 -17.27 21.13
C PHE A 170 -24.49 -17.69 21.43
N VAL A 171 -24.94 -18.83 20.90
CA VAL A 171 -26.30 -19.35 21.13
C VAL A 171 -26.54 -19.68 22.60
N ALA A 172 -25.57 -20.29 23.28
CA ALA A 172 -25.66 -20.58 24.71
C ALA A 172 -25.77 -19.31 25.54
N SER A 173 -24.97 -18.28 25.21
CA SER A 173 -25.01 -16.98 25.88
C SER A 173 -26.35 -16.29 25.71
N VAL A 174 -26.92 -16.29 24.50
CA VAL A 174 -28.25 -15.74 24.23
C VAL A 174 -29.33 -16.50 25.01
N LYS A 175 -29.31 -17.84 24.99
CA LYS A 175 -30.28 -18.64 25.77
C LYS A 175 -30.17 -18.40 27.26
N TRP A 176 -28.96 -18.25 27.78
CA TRP A 176 -28.73 -17.96 29.19
C TRP A 176 -29.23 -16.57 29.58
N LEU A 177 -28.94 -15.54 28.77
CA LEU A 177 -29.47 -14.19 28.98
C LEU A 177 -31.00 -14.16 28.95
N LEU A 178 -31.62 -14.88 28.02
CA LEU A 178 -33.09 -15.01 27.94
C LEU A 178 -33.69 -15.84 29.09
N ALA A 179 -32.92 -16.75 29.69
CA ALA A 179 -33.33 -17.48 30.89
C ALA A 179 -33.22 -16.62 32.16
N GLN A 180 -32.25 -15.69 32.21
CA GLN A 180 -32.15 -14.72 33.30
C GLN A 180 -33.32 -13.73 33.29
N THR A 181 -33.75 -13.24 32.13
CA THR A 181 -34.91 -12.34 32.04
C THR A 181 -36.23 -13.00 32.45
N ARG A 182 -36.37 -14.32 32.23
CA ARG A 182 -37.54 -15.10 32.68
C ARG A 182 -37.50 -15.52 34.16
N SER A 183 -36.31 -15.56 34.77
CA SER A 183 -36.15 -15.95 36.18
C SER A 183 -36.25 -14.78 37.15
N GLY A 184 -36.20 -13.53 36.65
CA GLY A 184 -36.50 -12.32 37.42
C GLY A 184 -37.99 -12.16 37.74
N ASP A 185 -38.87 -12.71 36.90
CA ASP A 185 -40.34 -12.53 37.00
C ASP A 185 -40.99 -13.45 38.06
N LYS A 186 -40.32 -14.54 38.47
CA LYS A 186 -40.87 -15.49 39.45
C LYS A 186 -40.55 -15.17 40.91
N LYS A 187 -39.77 -14.13 41.19
CA LYS A 187 -39.35 -13.79 42.57
C LYS A 187 -40.22 -12.74 43.26
N ASP A 188 -41.13 -12.06 42.56
CA ASP A 188 -42.01 -11.06 43.18
C ASP A 188 -43.38 -11.61 43.66
N ASP A 189 -43.78 -12.82 43.24
CA ASP A 189 -45.07 -13.40 43.64
C ASP A 189 -45.04 -14.19 44.95
N THR A 190 -43.88 -14.37 45.60
CA THR A 190 -43.78 -15.16 46.85
C THR A 190 -43.94 -14.32 48.12
N HIS A 191 -44.16 -13.00 48.03
CA HIS A 191 -44.28 -12.14 49.22
C HIS A 191 -45.63 -11.45 49.42
N ARG A 192 -46.67 -11.85 48.68
CA ARG A 192 -48.02 -11.30 48.86
C ARG A 192 -49.07 -12.38 49.04
N GLN A 193 -49.16 -12.94 50.23
CA GLN A 193 -50.44 -13.44 50.78
C GLN A 193 -50.54 -13.11 52.29
N PRO A 194 -51.78 -12.87 52.76
CA PRO A 194 -52.10 -11.97 53.87
C PRO A 194 -51.80 -12.50 55.28
#